data_AF-A0A534QBE4-F1
#
_entry.id   AF-A0A534QBE4-F1
#
_cell.length_a   1.000
_cell.length_b   1.000
_cell.length_c   1.000
_cell.angle_alpha   90.00
_cell.angle_beta   90.00
_cell.angle_gamma   90.00
#
_symmetry.space_group_name_H-M   'P 1'
#
loop_
_entity.id
_entity.type
_entity.pdbx_description
1 polymer ?
#
loop_
_entity_poly.entity_id
_entity_poly.type
_entity_poly.pdbx_seq_one_letter_code
_entity_poly.pdbx_strand_id
1 'polypeptide(L)'
;MRSKRCSPGWRAASIHAGGTWIVAIRDGKLAIERLDGERAAAATVRAEASTYLQIVNGELSGAEAFSTQRLVIDGDLAQVVVLAELGLV
;
A
#
# COMPACT_ATOMS: atom_id res chain seq x y z
N MET A 1 -17.18 6.59 16.23
CA MET A 1 -16.35 7.07 15.09
C MET A 1 -16.73 6.27 13.85
N ARG A 2 -17.21 6.94 12.79
CA ARG A 2 -17.74 6.31 11.58
C ARG A 2 -16.57 6.14 10.60
N SER A 3 -16.11 4.92 10.35
CA SER A 3 -15.01 4.66 9.43
C SER A 3 -15.39 5.15 8.03
N LYS A 4 -14.55 6.02 7.45
CA LYS A 4 -14.67 6.46 6.06
C LYS A 4 -14.28 5.27 5.17
N ARG A 5 -15.24 4.39 4.90
CA ARG A 5 -15.07 3.28 3.94
C ARG A 5 -14.81 3.84 2.55
N CYS A 6 -13.86 3.25 1.82
CA CYS A 6 -13.75 3.45 0.38
C CYS A 6 -15.08 3.11 -0.32
N SER A 7 -15.42 3.88 -1.36
CA SER A 7 -16.65 3.72 -2.12
C SER A 7 -16.73 2.32 -2.77
N PRO A 8 -17.92 1.72 -2.92
CA PRO A 8 -18.08 0.41 -3.57
C PRO A 8 -17.45 0.40 -4.97
N GLY A 9 -16.62 -0.61 -5.24
CA GLY A 9 -15.96 -0.85 -6.53
C GLY A 9 -14.53 -0.30 -6.68
N TRP A 10 -13.98 0.34 -5.65
CA TRP A 10 -12.58 0.77 -5.64
C TRP A 10 -11.70 -0.27 -4.94
N ARG A 11 -10.64 -0.73 -5.63
CA ARG A 11 -9.56 -1.50 -4.99
C ARG A 11 -8.58 -0.50 -4.41
N ALA A 12 -8.50 -0.40 -3.09
CA ALA A 12 -7.64 0.55 -2.42
C ALA A 12 -6.67 -0.12 -1.46
N ALA A 13 -5.43 0.39 -1.40
CA ALA A 13 -4.43 0.03 -0.41
C ALA A 13 -3.95 1.28 0.35
N SER A 14 -3.80 1.16 1.67
CA SER A 14 -3.15 2.18 2.50
C SER A 14 -1.66 1.87 2.60
N ILE A 15 -0.79 2.84 2.37
CA ILE A 15 0.67 2.67 2.44
C ILE A 15 1.23 3.62 3.50
N HIS A 16 1.97 3.06 4.45
CA HIS A 16 2.67 3.82 5.49
C HIS A 16 4.18 3.74 5.22
N ALA A 17 4.72 4.77 4.56
CA ALA A 17 6.14 4.89 4.22
C ALA A 17 6.51 6.37 4.01
N GLY A 18 7.11 7.01 5.02
CA GLY A 18 7.40 8.47 4.97
C GLY A 18 6.14 9.36 4.98
N GLY A 19 4.99 8.78 5.30
CA GLY A 19 3.66 9.39 5.28
C GLY A 19 2.60 8.30 5.09
N THR A 20 1.33 8.65 5.26
CA THR A 20 0.22 7.75 4.93
C THR A 20 -0.33 8.12 3.56
N TRP A 21 -0.51 7.13 2.71
CA TRP A 21 -1.02 7.29 1.36
C TRP A 21 -2.15 6.31 1.12
N ILE A 22 -3.11 6.69 0.29
CA ILE A 22 -4.06 5.74 -0.28
C ILE A 22 -3.88 5.68 -1.78
N VAL A 23 -3.71 4.47 -2.26
CA VAL A 23 -3.65 4.14 -3.68
C VAL A 23 -4.92 3.40 -4.02
N ALA A 24 -5.66 3.87 -5.02
CA ALA A 24 -6.90 3.25 -5.43
C ALA A 24 -6.95 3.08 -6.95
N ILE A 25 -7.31 1.88 -7.40
CA ILE A 25 -7.50 1.56 -8.81
C ILE A 25 -8.96 1.20 -9.06
N ARG A 26 -9.54 1.82 -10.07
CA ARG A 26 -10.89 1.51 -10.57
C ARG A 26 -11.01 1.85 -12.04
N ASP A 27 -11.61 0.96 -12.83
CA ASP A 27 -11.93 1.17 -14.25
C ASP A 27 -10.70 1.67 -15.06
N GLY A 28 -9.53 1.08 -14.79
CA GLY A 28 -8.26 1.45 -15.43
C GLY A 28 -7.67 2.81 -14.98
N LYS A 29 -8.26 3.47 -13.98
CA LYS A 29 -7.80 4.75 -13.44
C LYS A 29 -7.14 4.54 -12.08
N LEU A 30 -5.96 5.15 -11.93
CA LEU A 30 -5.20 5.22 -10.70
C LEU A 30 -5.46 6.55 -9.99
N ALA A 31 -5.77 6.51 -8.71
CA ALA A 31 -5.85 7.66 -7.83
C ALA A 31 -4.90 7.47 -6.65
N ILE A 32 -4.10 8.49 -6.36
CA ILE A 32 -3.17 8.52 -5.23
C ILE A 32 -3.46 9.78 -4.41
N GLU A 33 -3.68 9.62 -3.11
CA GLU A 33 -3.96 10.71 -2.17
C GLU A 33 -3.11 10.54 -0.91
N ARG A 34 -2.50 11.63 -0.43
CA ARG A 34 -1.86 11.65 0.89
C ARG A 34 -2.93 11.79 1.97
N LEU A 35 -2.79 11.03 3.05
CA LEU A 35 -3.70 11.05 4.18
C LEU A 35 -2.98 11.57 5.44
N ASP A 36 -3.68 12.37 6.23
CA ASP A 36 -3.27 12.77 7.59
C ASP A 36 -3.64 11.71 8.66
N GLY A 37 -3.92 10.47 8.24
CA GLY A 37 -4.31 9.36 9.12
C GLY A 37 -4.69 8.09 8.35
N GLU A 38 -5.23 7.09 9.05
CA GLU A 38 -5.65 5.83 8.42
C GLU A 38 -7.03 5.93 7.75
N ARG A 39 -7.17 5.33 6.57
CA ARG A 39 -8.44 5.13 5.87
C ARG A 39 -8.65 3.64 5.61
N ALA A 40 -9.89 3.19 5.70
CA ALA A 40 -10.20 1.78 5.46
C ALA A 40 -9.91 1.42 4.00
N ALA A 41 -9.06 0.41 3.82
CA ALA A 41 -8.61 -0.10 2.53
C ALA A 41 -8.76 -1.63 2.49
N ALA A 42 -8.72 -2.22 1.30
CA ALA A 42 -8.77 -3.68 1.14
C ALA A 42 -7.48 -4.35 1.63
N ALA A 43 -6.36 -3.62 1.55
CA ALA A 43 -5.08 -4.00 2.13
C ALA A 43 -4.36 -2.78 2.71
N THR A 44 -3.47 -3.01 3.66
CA THR A 44 -2.57 -2.01 4.24
C THR A 44 -1.15 -2.52 4.17
N VAL A 45 -0.24 -1.73 3.59
CA VAL A 45 1.19 -2.00 3.54
C VAL A 45 1.89 -1.05 4.52
N ARG A 46 2.67 -1.60 5.44
CA ARG A 46 3.46 -0.83 6.43
C ARG A 46 4.93 -1.17 6.27
N ALA A 47 5.76 -0.15 6.13
CA ALA A 47 7.21 -0.28 6.14
C ALA A 47 7.85 0.98 6.73
N GLU A 48 9.06 0.88 7.25
CA GLU A 48 9.82 2.10 7.53
C GLU A 48 10.15 2.83 6.23
N ALA A 49 10.24 4.17 6.29
CA ALA A 49 10.55 4.99 5.12
C ALA A 49 11.86 4.58 4.44
N SER A 50 12.88 4.24 5.23
CA SER A 50 14.18 3.72 4.78
C SER A 50 14.03 2.40 4.02
N THR A 51 13.24 1.46 4.56
CA THR A 51 12.97 0.17 3.95
C THR A 51 12.21 0.34 2.64
N TYR A 52 11.21 1.22 2.60
CA TYR A 52 10.48 1.52 1.37
C TYR A 52 11.39 2.11 0.28
N LEU A 53 12.30 3.04 0.65
CA LEU A 53 13.27 3.58 -0.30
C LEU A 53 14.22 2.51 -0.85
N GLN A 54 14.69 1.58 -0.01
CA GLN A 54 15.50 0.45 -0.46
C GLN A 54 14.74 -0.44 -1.46
N ILE A 55 13.44 -0.64 -1.23
CA ILE A 55 12.59 -1.40 -2.17
C ILE A 55 12.42 -0.68 -3.50
N VAL A 56 12.07 0.60 -3.47
CA VAL A 56 11.87 1.42 -4.68
C VAL A 56 13.18 1.57 -5.48
N ASN A 57 14.32 1.66 -4.81
CA ASN A 57 15.64 1.72 -5.46
C ASN A 57 16.13 0.35 -5.98
N GLY A 58 15.43 -0.75 -5.67
CA GLY A 58 15.85 -2.11 -6.03
C GLY A 58 17.00 -2.67 -5.18
N GLU A 59 17.35 -2.02 -4.08
CA GLU A 59 18.37 -2.46 -3.11
C GLU A 59 17.87 -3.59 -2.21
N LEU A 60 16.54 -3.70 -2.02
CA LEU A 60 15.87 -4.73 -1.23
C LEU A 60 14.65 -5.22 -1.98
N SER A 61 14.47 -6.53 -2.16
CA SER A 61 13.23 -7.02 -2.80
C SER A 61 12.03 -6.94 -1.84
N GLY A 62 10.83 -6.67 -2.37
CA GLY A 62 9.61 -6.67 -1.56
C GLY A 62 9.34 -8.01 -0.86
N ALA A 63 9.67 -9.13 -1.51
CA ALA A 63 9.54 -10.48 -0.95
C ALA A 63 10.48 -10.73 0.23
N GLU A 64 11.73 -10.26 0.14
CA GLU A 64 12.71 -10.31 1.24
C GLU A 64 12.29 -9.41 2.40
N ALA A 65 11.85 -8.18 2.11
CA ALA A 65 11.34 -7.25 3.12
C ALA A 65 10.14 -7.84 3.89
N PHE A 66 9.22 -8.50 3.18
CA PHE A 66 8.09 -9.20 3.79
C PHE A 66 8.54 -10.38 4.65
N SER A 67 9.42 -11.24 4.12
CA SER A 67 9.91 -12.43 4.82
C SER A 67 10.70 -12.09 6.09
N THR A 68 11.37 -10.94 6.10
CA THR A 68 12.13 -10.40 7.25
C THR A 68 11.30 -9.50 8.16
N GLN A 69 9.99 -9.40 7.92
CA GLN A 69 9.04 -8.56 8.68
C GLN A 69 9.35 -7.05 8.65
N ARG A 70 10.19 -6.60 7.71
CA ARG A 70 10.48 -5.18 7.46
C ARG A 70 9.40 -4.50 6.62
N LEU A 71 8.57 -5.29 5.94
CA LEU A 71 7.34 -4.91 5.27
C LEU A 71 6.21 -5.78 5.81
N VAL A 72 5.13 -5.16 6.25
CA VAL A 72 3.95 -5.84 6.80
C VAL A 72 2.75 -5.57 5.89
N ILE A 73 1.99 -6.62 5.58
CA ILE A 73 0.76 -6.54 4.78
C ILE A 73 -0.40 -7.03 5.64
N ASP A 74 -1.38 -6.16 5.86
CA ASP A 74 -2.66 -6.51 6.48
C ASP A 74 -3.76 -6.52 5.40
N GLY A 75 -4.64 -7.52 5.41
CA GLY A 75 -5.79 -7.59 4.49
C GLY A 75 -5.57 -8.46 3.25
N ASP A 76 -6.14 -8.04 2.11
CA ASP A 76 -6.13 -8.84 0.87
C ASP A 76 -4.78 -8.73 0.13
N LEU A 77 -3.95 -9.75 0.33
CA LEU A 77 -2.61 -9.87 -0.25
C LEU A 77 -2.62 -9.87 -1.78
N ALA A 78 -3.69 -10.37 -2.42
CA ALA A 78 -3.82 -10.37 -3.87
C ALA A 78 -3.91 -8.94 -4.43
N GLN A 79 -4.48 -7.98 -3.69
CA GLN A 79 -4.48 -6.57 -4.10
C GLN A 79 -3.06 -5.99 -4.08
N VAL A 80 -2.26 -6.34 -3.07
CA VAL A 80 -0.90 -5.81 -2.93
C VAL A 80 0.01 -6.34 -4.03
N VAL A 81 -0.12 -7.62 -4.39
CA VAL A 81 0.63 -8.20 -5.52
C VAL A 81 0.36 -7.45 -6.81
N VAL A 82 -0.91 -7.16 -7.13
CA VAL A 82 -1.27 -6.38 -8.33
C VAL A 82 -0.64 -4.98 -8.30
N LEU A 83 -0.62 -4.32 -7.14
CA LEU A 83 0.01 -3.01 -7.02
C LEU A 83 1.53 -3.08 -7.17
N ALA A 84 2.16 -4.17 -6.71
CA ALA A 84 3.60 -4.40 -6.85
C ALA A 84 4.00 -4.67 -8.32
N GLU A 85 3.19 -5.44 -9.05
CA GLU A 85 3.37 -5.64 -10.50
C GLU A 85 3.28 -4.32 -11.29
N LEU A 86 2.52 -3.34 -10.78
CA LEU A 86 2.40 -2.01 -11.34
C LEU A 86 3.49 -1.03 -10.86
N GLY A 87 4.41 -1.47 -9.98
CA GLY A 87 5.47 -0.64 -9.41
C GLY A 87 4.97 0.44 -8.45
N LEU A 88 3.80 0.24 -7.84
CA LEU A 88 3.19 1.20 -6.91
C LEU A 88 3.52 0.91 -5.43
N VAL A 89 4.05 -0.28 -5.15
CA VAL A 89 4.55 -0.76 -3.85
C VAL A 89 5.68 -1.74 -4.03
#